data_AF-A0ABD5VIC3-F1
#
_entry.id   AF-A0ABD5VIC3-F1
#
_cell.length_a   1.000
_cell.length_b   1.000
_cell.length_c   1.000
_cell.angle_alpha   90.00
_cell.angle_beta   90.00
_cell.angle_gamma   90.00
#
_symmetry.space_group_name_H-M   'P 1'
#
loop_
_entity.id
_entity.type
_entity.pdbx_description
1 polymer ?
#
loop_
_entity_poly.entity_id
_entity_poly.type
_entity_poly.pdbx_seq_one_letter_code
_entity_poly.pdbx_strand_id
1 'polypeptide(L)'
;MVWVTYRCPYCGAVTGVERDAYMNDKCVTREPLDGWTYADATDDVEAADGIRFVCLGDGARDRDAEDATPAAGATPSGEGGANDPRPDEDGCGRTFYLNYVKYADGTEVDHRTPDIDRPRFDFSP
;
A
#
# COMPACT_ATOMS: atom_id res chain seq x y z
N MET A 1 -12.90 -2.02 -13.52
CA MET A 1 -11.52 -2.23 -13.06
C MET A 1 -10.68 -1.01 -13.44
N VAL A 2 -9.98 -0.43 -12.48
CA VAL A 2 -9.14 0.76 -12.61
C VAL A 2 -7.79 0.47 -11.95
N TRP A 3 -6.73 1.03 -12.52
CA TRP A 3 -5.39 0.96 -11.94
C TRP A 3 -5.22 2.06 -10.90
N VAL A 4 -4.95 1.68 -9.65
CA VAL A 4 -4.72 2.61 -8.54
C VAL A 4 -3.34 2.38 -7.96
N THR A 5 -2.66 3.46 -7.59
CA THR A 5 -1.30 3.40 -7.06
C THR A 5 -1.23 3.84 -5.61
N TYR A 6 -0.51 3.08 -4.80
CA TYR A 6 -0.31 3.32 -3.37
C TYR A 6 1.15 3.54 -3.05
N ARG A 7 1.43 4.43 -2.08
CA ARG A 7 2.79 4.73 -1.64
C ARG A 7 3.18 3.89 -0.43
N CYS A 8 4.32 3.24 -0.52
CA CYS A 8 4.89 2.49 0.59
C CYS A 8 5.24 3.44 1.77
N PRO A 9 4.71 3.22 2.99
CA PRO A 9 4.92 4.10 4.16
C PRO A 9 6.34 4.01 4.76
N TYR A 10 7.23 3.28 4.09
CA TYR A 10 8.54 2.88 4.57
C TYR A 10 9.69 3.50 3.76
N CYS A 11 9.57 3.50 2.45
CA CYS A 11 10.58 4.01 1.52
C CYS A 11 10.00 5.00 0.49
N GLY A 12 8.67 5.11 0.40
CA GLY A 12 8.05 6.00 -0.57
C GLY A 12 7.89 5.41 -1.98
N ALA A 13 8.35 4.18 -2.26
CA ALA A 13 8.08 3.51 -3.53
C ALA A 13 6.58 3.42 -3.84
N VAL A 14 6.21 3.41 -5.12
CA VAL A 14 4.82 3.33 -5.58
C VAL A 14 4.50 1.94 -6.10
N THR A 15 3.44 1.33 -5.57
CA THR A 15 2.93 0.02 -6.01
C THR A 15 1.54 0.19 -6.60
N GLY A 16 1.30 -0.37 -7.78
CA GLY A 16 0.00 -0.32 -8.44
C GLY A 16 -0.77 -1.63 -8.31
N VAL A 17 -2.09 -1.55 -8.35
CA VAL A 17 -3.02 -2.68 -8.36
C VAL A 17 -4.25 -2.35 -9.19
N GLU A 18 -4.78 -3.36 -9.87
CA GLU A 18 -6.06 -3.28 -10.55
C GLU A 18 -7.20 -3.69 -9.61
N ARG A 19 -8.26 -2.88 -9.54
CA ARG A 19 -9.40 -3.08 -8.62
C ARG A 19 -10.67 -2.42 -9.12
N ASP A 20 -11.79 -2.63 -8.45
CA ASP A 20 -13.03 -1.91 -8.77
C ASP A 20 -12.97 -0.43 -8.35
N ALA A 21 -13.62 0.41 -9.16
CA ALA A 21 -13.62 1.86 -8.98
C ALA A 21 -14.56 2.33 -7.86
N TYR A 22 -15.53 1.49 -7.46
CA TYR A 22 -16.49 1.81 -6.40
C TYR A 22 -15.97 1.49 -5.00
N MET A 23 -14.92 0.67 -4.89
CA MET A 23 -14.27 0.45 -3.60
C MET A 23 -13.66 1.76 -3.09
N ASN A 24 -13.86 2.05 -1.80
CA ASN A 24 -13.32 3.26 -1.16
C ASN A 24 -12.13 2.93 -0.25
N ASP A 25 -11.08 3.71 -0.40
CA ASP A 25 -9.86 3.58 0.40
C ASP A 25 -10.03 4.31 1.73
N LYS A 26 -9.74 3.62 2.84
CA LYS A 26 -9.78 4.20 4.17
C LYS A 26 -8.41 4.74 4.59
N CYS A 27 -7.38 3.89 4.52
CA CYS A 27 -6.01 4.28 4.87
C CYS A 27 -4.98 3.23 4.45
N VAL A 28 -3.71 3.66 4.35
CA VAL A 28 -2.55 2.78 4.23
C VAL A 28 -1.84 2.69 5.57
N THR A 29 -1.56 1.48 6.05
CA THR A 29 -0.94 1.20 7.36
C THR A 29 0.26 0.28 7.23
N ARG A 30 1.14 0.32 8.24
CA ARG A 30 2.32 -0.55 8.35
C ARG A 30 1.95 -1.90 8.95
N GLU A 31 1.10 -1.88 9.96
CA GLU A 31 0.52 -3.06 10.59
C GLU A 31 -0.92 -3.30 10.12
N PRO A 32 -1.40 -4.56 10.16
CA PRO A 32 -2.80 -4.87 9.89
C PRO A 32 -3.71 -4.29 10.99
N LEU A 33 -4.91 -3.89 10.60
CA LEU A 33 -5.97 -3.43 11.49
C LEU A 33 -6.74 -4.63 12.05
N ASP A 34 -7.13 -4.53 13.32
CA ASP A 34 -7.90 -5.56 14.00
C ASP A 34 -9.31 -5.68 13.40
N GLY A 35 -9.73 -6.90 13.03
CA GLY A 35 -11.03 -7.16 12.42
C GLY A 35 -11.13 -6.88 10.91
N TRP A 36 -10.00 -6.63 10.22
CA TRP A 36 -9.91 -6.54 8.76
C TRP A 36 -9.32 -7.84 8.18
N THR A 37 -9.92 -8.33 7.11
CA THR A 37 -9.39 -9.44 6.30
C THR A 37 -8.61 -8.88 5.10
N TYR A 38 -7.44 -9.43 4.82
CA TYR A 38 -6.58 -8.96 3.72
C TYR A 38 -6.39 -10.04 2.66
N ALA A 39 -6.51 -9.65 1.39
CA ALA A 39 -6.04 -10.43 0.24
C ALA A 39 -4.62 -9.98 -0.16
N ASP A 40 -3.82 -10.84 -0.76
CA ASP A 40 -2.59 -10.40 -1.42
C ASP A 40 -2.92 -9.67 -2.72
N ALA A 41 -2.03 -8.78 -3.18
CA ALA A 41 -2.28 -7.91 -4.35
C ALA A 41 -2.52 -8.65 -5.67
N THR A 42 -2.25 -9.96 -5.73
CA THR A 42 -2.44 -10.83 -6.89
C THR A 42 -3.70 -11.70 -6.79
N ASP A 43 -4.37 -11.71 -5.64
CA ASP A 43 -5.58 -12.50 -5.40
C ASP A 43 -6.85 -11.65 -5.63
N ASP A 44 -8.02 -12.21 -5.29
CA ASP A 44 -9.29 -11.50 -5.36
C ASP A 44 -9.35 -10.41 -4.27
N VAL A 45 -8.83 -9.24 -4.61
CA VAL A 45 -8.75 -8.07 -3.71
C VAL A 45 -10.13 -7.52 -3.33
N GLU A 46 -11.17 -7.91 -4.07
CA GLU A 46 -12.53 -7.39 -3.90
C GLU A 46 -13.31 -8.14 -2.81
N ALA A 47 -12.96 -9.40 -2.54
CA ALA A 47 -13.56 -10.22 -1.51
C ALA A 47 -13.05 -9.89 -0.08
N ALA A 48 -12.00 -9.08 0.03
CA ALA A 48 -11.35 -8.74 1.30
C ALA A 48 -11.69 -7.33 1.79
N ASP A 49 -11.44 -7.07 3.08
CA ASP A 49 -11.57 -5.73 3.68
C ASP A 49 -10.35 -4.84 3.36
N GLY A 50 -9.33 -5.37 2.69
CA GLY A 50 -8.11 -4.66 2.32
C GLY A 50 -7.12 -5.52 1.54
N ILE A 51 -5.99 -4.90 1.17
CA ILE A 51 -4.91 -5.55 0.43
C ILE A 51 -3.63 -5.56 1.26
N ARG A 52 -2.95 -6.70 1.28
CA ARG A 52 -1.58 -6.86 1.73
C ARG A 52 -0.63 -6.70 0.54
N PHE A 53 0.30 -5.75 0.66
CA PHE A 53 1.34 -5.51 -0.33
C PHE A 53 2.71 -5.94 0.19
N VAL A 54 3.58 -6.38 -0.71
CA VAL A 54 5.02 -6.45 -0.48
C VAL A 54 5.67 -5.37 -1.35
N CYS A 55 6.46 -4.49 -0.75
CA CYS A 55 7.10 -3.40 -1.48
C CYS A 55 8.28 -3.92 -2.32
N LEU A 56 8.06 -4.03 -3.64
CA LEU A 56 9.05 -4.45 -4.64
C LEU A 56 9.58 -3.28 -5.51
N GLY A 57 9.31 -2.03 -5.09
CA GLY A 57 9.77 -0.83 -5.79
C GLY A 57 8.80 -0.31 -6.85
N ASP A 58 9.20 0.75 -7.55
CA ASP A 58 8.42 1.41 -8.62
C ASP A 58 8.31 0.55 -9.90
N GLY A 59 8.92 -0.63 -9.92
CA GLY A 59 8.97 -1.55 -11.05
C GLY A 59 7.67 -2.27 -11.38
N ALA A 60 6.63 -2.17 -10.54
CA ALA A 60 5.32 -2.82 -10.74
C ALA A 60 4.39 -2.06 -11.71
N ARG A 61 4.93 -1.17 -12.56
CA ARG A 61 4.20 -0.69 -13.74
C ARG A 61 4.42 -1.76 -14.80
N ASP A 62 3.38 -2.52 -15.16
CA ASP A 62 3.37 -3.56 -16.19
C ASP A 62 4.63 -3.58 -17.06
N ARG A 63 5.57 -4.46 -16.68
CA ARG A 63 6.55 -4.97 -17.62
C ARG A 63 6.05 -6.36 -17.95
N ASP A 64 5.20 -6.44 -18.97
CA ASP A 64 5.01 -7.65 -19.76
C ASP A 64 6.40 -8.28 -19.95
N ALA A 65 6.54 -9.48 -19.39
CA ALA A 65 7.80 -10.16 -19.19
C ALA A 65 8.28 -10.79 -20.50
N GLU A 66 8.55 -10.00 -21.55
CA GLU A 66 9.25 -10.46 -22.76
C GLU A 66 10.01 -9.31 -23.42
N ASP A 67 11.02 -8.76 -22.73
CA ASP A 67 12.30 -8.25 -23.29
C ASP A 67 12.96 -7.35 -22.24
N ALA A 68 13.46 -7.97 -21.17
CA ALA A 68 14.48 -7.32 -20.34
C ALA A 68 15.85 -7.62 -20.96
N THR A 69 16.11 -7.07 -22.16
CA THR A 69 17.49 -6.80 -22.53
C THR A 69 17.93 -5.65 -21.62
N PRO A 70 18.82 -5.84 -20.62
CA PRO A 70 19.36 -4.69 -19.92
C PRO A 70 20.08 -3.85 -20.96
N ALA A 71 19.53 -2.69 -21.30
CA ALA A 71 20.15 -1.75 -22.21
C ALA A 71 21.52 -1.39 -21.62
N ALA A 72 22.57 -2.01 -22.15
CA ALA A 72 23.95 -1.66 -21.90
C ALA A 72 24.15 -0.23 -22.42
N GLY A 73 23.90 0.77 -21.58
CA GLY A 73 24.08 2.16 -21.98
C GLY A 73 23.42 3.24 -21.14
N ALA A 74 22.55 2.93 -20.18
CA ALA A 74 22.11 3.95 -19.24
C ALA A 74 23.20 4.17 -18.19
N THR A 75 24.09 5.13 -18.42
CA THR A 75 24.91 5.69 -17.34
C THR A 75 23.98 6.44 -16.38
N PRO A 76 23.75 5.97 -15.14
CA PRO A 76 23.08 6.79 -14.15
C PRO A 76 24.03 7.96 -13.84
N SER A 77 23.66 9.16 -14.25
CA SER A 77 24.27 10.37 -13.72
C SER A 77 23.70 10.58 -12.33
N GLY A 78 24.24 9.84 -11.38
CA GLY A 78 23.83 9.79 -9.98
C GLY A 78 24.55 8.60 -9.36
N GLU A 79 25.53 8.88 -8.50
CA GLU A 79 26.28 7.90 -7.73
C GLU A 79 25.33 6.84 -7.16
N GLY A 80 25.39 5.64 -7.72
CA GLY A 80 24.47 4.54 -7.45
C GLY A 80 24.73 3.42 -8.44
N GLY A 81 25.75 2.61 -8.15
CA GLY A 81 26.05 1.42 -8.96
C GLY A 81 25.07 0.28 -8.67
N ALA A 82 25.15 -0.83 -9.40
CA ALA A 82 24.34 -2.04 -9.17
C ALA A 82 24.45 -2.67 -7.76
N ASN A 83 25.26 -2.09 -6.87
CA ASN A 83 25.46 -2.51 -5.48
C ASN A 83 24.98 -1.45 -4.46
N ASP A 84 24.39 -0.35 -4.90
CA ASP A 84 23.81 0.69 -4.05
C ASP A 84 22.28 0.63 -4.18
N PRO A 85 21.56 -0.02 -3.25
CA PRO A 85 20.11 -0.18 -3.35
C PRO A 85 19.43 1.17 -3.18
N ARG A 86 18.58 1.53 -4.13
CA ARG A 86 17.69 2.68 -4.06
C ARG A 86 16.33 2.21 -3.59
N PRO A 87 16.02 2.30 -2.29
CA PRO A 87 14.82 1.67 -1.72
C PRO A 87 13.50 2.23 -2.26
N ASP A 88 13.52 3.43 -2.83
CA ASP A 88 12.40 4.03 -3.57
C ASP A 88 12.18 3.36 -4.93
N GLU A 89 13.25 3.01 -5.65
CA GLU A 89 13.21 2.39 -6.98
C GLU A 89 13.14 0.85 -6.90
N ASP A 90 14.00 0.24 -6.08
CA ASP A 90 14.16 -1.21 -5.87
C ASP A 90 13.15 -1.80 -4.86
N GLY A 91 12.51 -0.93 -4.08
CA GLY A 91 11.65 -1.32 -2.98
C GLY A 91 12.42 -1.72 -1.73
N CYS A 92 11.72 -1.72 -0.60
CA CYS A 92 12.31 -2.05 0.69
C CYS A 92 12.01 -3.49 1.17
N GLY A 93 11.29 -4.29 0.38
CA GLY A 93 10.90 -5.67 0.71
C GLY A 93 9.93 -5.82 1.88
N ARG A 94 9.48 -4.70 2.48
CA ARG A 94 8.58 -4.72 3.63
C ARG A 94 7.12 -4.84 3.21
N THR A 95 6.35 -5.53 4.03
CA THR A 95 4.90 -5.61 3.89
C THR A 95 4.24 -4.35 4.40
N PHE A 96 3.23 -3.86 3.68
CA PHE A 96 2.32 -2.82 4.15
C PHE A 96 0.89 -3.14 3.69
N TYR A 97 -0.09 -2.46 4.27
CA TYR A 97 -1.50 -2.80 4.11
C TYR A 97 -2.31 -1.61 3.63
N LEU A 98 -3.18 -1.84 2.67
CA LEU A 98 -4.27 -0.93 2.31
C LEU A 98 -5.55 -1.44 2.98
N ASN A 99 -6.30 -0.53 3.58
CA ASN A 99 -7.55 -0.83 4.26
C ASN A 99 -8.69 -0.15 3.54
N TYR A 100 -9.74 -0.90 3.22
CA TYR A 100 -10.96 -0.34 2.66
C TYR A 100 -11.88 0.19 3.74
N VAL A 101 -12.81 1.03 3.30
CA VAL A 101 -13.93 1.47 4.12
C VAL A 101 -14.85 0.28 4.35
N LYS A 102 -15.00 -0.11 5.62
CA LYS A 102 -15.90 -1.18 6.06
C LYS A 102 -17.17 -0.58 6.66
N TYR A 103 -18.32 -1.16 6.35
CA TYR A 103 -19.61 -0.77 6.92
C TYR A 103 -20.18 -1.92 7.77
N ALA A 104 -20.64 -1.60 8.97
CA ALA A 104 -21.41 -2.49 9.83
C ALA A 104 -22.70 -1.77 10.21
N ASP A 105 -23.86 -2.41 10.02
CA ASP A 105 -25.18 -1.84 10.32
C ASP A 105 -25.43 -0.47 9.66
N GLY A 106 -24.90 -0.27 8.45
CA GLY A 106 -25.02 0.99 7.71
C GLY A 106 -24.14 2.13 8.24
N THR A 107 -23.30 1.87 9.23
CA THR A 107 -22.34 2.83 9.80
C THR A 107 -20.92 2.45 9.40
N GLU A 108 -20.10 3.43 9.04
CA GLU A 108 -18.68 3.19 8.76
C GLU A 108 -17.95 2.77 10.04
N VAL A 109 -17.23 1.65 9.99
CA VAL A 109 -16.41 1.18 11.10
C VAL A 109 -15.12 2.00 11.12
N ASP A 110 -14.90 2.74 12.21
CA ASP A 110 -13.66 3.48 12.42
C ASP A 110 -12.64 2.65 13.23
N HIS A 111 -11.42 2.52 12.69
CA HIS A 111 -10.34 1.78 13.34
C HIS A 111 -9.55 2.61 14.36
N ARG A 112 -9.68 3.95 14.32
CA ARG A 112 -8.93 4.88 15.19
C ARG A 112 -9.62 5.13 16.51
N THR A 113 -10.85 4.65 16.65
CA THR A 113 -11.65 4.77 17.85
C THR A 113 -11.69 3.41 18.53
N PRO A 114 -10.67 3.06 19.36
CA PRO A 114 -10.86 1.99 20.32
C PRO A 114 -12.07 2.31 21.20
N ASP A 115 -12.76 1.27 21.69
CA ASP A 115 -13.83 1.39 22.70
C ASP A 115 -13.21 1.80 24.04
N ILE A 116 -12.69 3.02 24.10
CA ILE A 116 -12.15 3.65 25.30
C ILE A 116 -12.95 4.90 25.59
N ASP A 117 -13.28 5.05 26.87
CA ASP A 117 -14.00 6.20 27.42
C ASP A 117 -13.34 7.49 26.91
N ARG A 118 -14.14 8.34 26.25
CA ARG A 118 -13.66 9.57 25.62
C ARG A 118 -12.97 10.41 26.70
N PRO A 119 -11.68 10.76 26.55
CA PRO A 119 -11.01 11.58 27.56
C PRO A 119 -11.82 12.85 27.76
N ARG A 120 -12.34 13.03 28.98
CA ARG A 120 -13.03 14.26 29.38
C ARG A 120 -11.98 15.35 29.47
N PHE A 121 -11.78 16.07 28.37
CA PHE A 121 -10.94 17.27 28.34
C PHE A 121 -11.63 18.39 29.13
N ASP A 122 -11.52 18.35 30.46
CA ASP A 122 -11.95 19.43 31.35
C ASP A 122 -10.86 20.49 31.38
N PHE A 123 -10.89 21.41 30.41
CA PHE A 123 -10.00 22.56 30.38
C PHE A 123 -10.46 23.55 31.47
N SER A 124 -9.88 23.46 32.66
CA SER A 124 -10.02 24.50 33.68
C SER A 124 -9.31 25.79 33.22
N PRO A 125 -9.97 26.96 33.25
CA PRO A 125 -9.44 28.23 32.74
C PRO A 125 -8.30 28.81 33.59
#